data_AF-A0A2N3VRK0-F1
#
_entry.id   AF-A0A2N3VRK0-F1
#
_cell.length_a   1.000
_cell.length_b   1.000
_cell.length_c   1.000
_cell.angle_alpha   90.00
_cell.angle_beta   90.00
_cell.angle_gamma   90.00
#
_symmetry.space_group_name_H-M   'P 1'
#
loop_
_entity.id
_entity.type
_entity.pdbx_description
1 polymer ?
#
loop_
_entity_poly.entity_id
_entity_poly.type
_entity_poly.pdbx_seq_one_letter_code
_entity_poly.pdbx_strand_id
1 'polypeptide(L)'
;MPVTVDASTPGFSTTTEALRLRSWQLGPGQPTMVTDLFNAEFFHLVVDDRADVHVSSKDGRFYLGWFPLGRPGTDGDGWALAVTGTAKVPGYRIRFDTETPAEIVAATVQRVLATSRPL
;
A
#
# COMPACT_ATOMS: atom_id res chain seq x y z
N MET A 1 -45.61 28.28 26.78
CA MET A 1 -44.76 27.12 27.12
C MET A 1 -43.73 26.98 26.00
N PRO A 2 -42.44 27.32 26.19
CA PRO A 2 -41.45 27.02 25.15
C PRO A 2 -41.09 25.53 25.24
N VAL A 3 -41.14 24.86 24.10
CA VAL A 3 -40.76 23.46 23.92
C VAL A 3 -39.25 23.34 24.07
N THR A 4 -38.80 22.52 25.01
CA THR A 4 -37.40 22.09 25.11
C THR A 4 -37.21 20.97 24.09
N VAL A 5 -36.42 21.22 23.04
CA VAL A 5 -35.96 20.14 22.15
C VAL A 5 -34.64 19.64 22.72
N ASP A 6 -34.69 18.51 23.42
CA ASP A 6 -33.50 17.75 23.77
C ASP A 6 -32.99 17.05 22.51
N ALA A 7 -32.11 17.74 21.77
CA ALA A 7 -31.38 17.15 20.67
C ALA A 7 -30.26 16.28 21.24
N SER A 8 -30.64 15.07 21.68
CA SER A 8 -29.72 13.95 21.77
C SER A 8 -28.90 13.88 20.48
N THR A 9 -27.57 13.98 20.58
CA THR A 9 -26.67 14.00 19.42
C THR A 9 -26.03 12.62 19.23
N PRO A 10 -26.48 11.78 18.27
CA PRO A 10 -25.63 10.74 17.73
C PRO A 10 -24.99 11.26 16.43
N GLY A 11 -23.77 11.78 16.53
CA GLY A 11 -22.98 12.23 15.38
C GLY A 11 -21.61 12.76 15.78
N PHE A 12 -20.66 12.76 14.84
CA PHE A 12 -19.37 13.42 15.01
C PHE A 12 -19.60 14.93 15.21
N SER A 13 -19.52 15.40 16.46
CA SER A 13 -19.45 16.84 16.77
C SER A 13 -18.02 17.33 16.50
N THR A 14 -17.87 18.42 15.74
CA THR A 14 -16.58 18.96 15.35
C THR A 14 -16.54 20.48 15.55
N THR A 15 -15.37 21.03 15.85
CA THR A 15 -15.16 22.48 15.94
C THR A 15 -14.75 23.06 14.60
N THR A 16 -14.85 24.38 14.44
CA THR A 16 -14.32 25.11 13.28
C THR A 16 -12.82 24.93 13.12
N GLU A 17 -12.08 24.83 14.23
CA GLU A 17 -10.64 24.54 14.25
C GLU A 17 -10.34 23.15 13.70
N ALA A 18 -11.17 22.16 14.02
CA ALA A 18 -11.02 20.80 13.54
C ALA A 18 -11.34 20.65 12.04
N LEU A 19 -12.13 21.57 11.47
CA LEU A 19 -12.43 21.65 10.03
C LEU A 19 -11.36 22.37 9.21
N ARG A 20 -10.30 22.88 9.84
CA ARG A 20 -9.20 23.55 9.11
C ARG A 20 -8.58 22.61 8.09
N LEU A 21 -8.35 23.14 6.88
CA LEU A 21 -7.72 22.40 5.79
C LEU A 21 -6.34 21.89 6.24
N ARG A 22 -6.10 20.60 6.00
CA ARG A 22 -4.80 19.97 6.17
C ARG A 22 -4.17 19.78 4.80
N SER A 23 -2.86 20.00 4.75
CA SER A 23 -2.07 19.51 3.62
C SER A 23 -1.88 18.01 3.78
N TRP A 24 -2.08 17.27 2.69
CA TRP A 24 -1.84 15.84 2.62
C TRP A 24 -0.69 15.60 1.65
N GLN A 25 0.06 14.53 1.88
CA GLN A 25 1.07 14.10 0.92
C GLN A 25 0.36 13.60 -0.34
N LEU A 26 0.77 14.13 -1.49
CA LEU A 26 0.20 13.82 -2.80
C LEU A 26 1.32 13.49 -3.79
N GLY A 27 0.96 12.71 -4.81
CA GLY A 27 1.84 12.33 -5.91
C GLY A 27 2.67 11.09 -5.64
N PRO A 28 3.16 10.43 -6.70
CA PRO A 28 3.79 9.11 -6.64
C PRO A 28 5.09 9.06 -5.84
N GLY A 29 5.78 10.20 -5.68
CA GLY A 29 7.08 10.23 -5.02
C GLY A 29 8.16 9.47 -5.81
N GLN A 30 9.13 8.89 -5.10
CA GLN A 30 10.26 8.17 -5.71
C GLN A 30 10.14 6.65 -5.50
N PRO A 31 10.02 5.84 -6.57
CA PRO A 31 9.84 4.39 -6.47
C PRO A 31 11.06 3.66 -5.86
N THR A 32 12.23 4.28 -5.87
CA THR A 32 13.44 3.77 -5.20
C THR A 32 13.25 3.61 -3.69
N MET A 33 12.42 4.43 -3.06
CA MET A 33 12.08 4.29 -1.63
C MET A 33 11.45 2.93 -1.28
N VAL A 34 10.81 2.28 -2.27
CA VAL A 34 10.22 0.95 -2.11
C VAL A 34 11.18 -0.13 -2.60
N THR A 35 11.77 0.05 -3.77
CA THR A 35 12.61 -0.99 -4.41
C THR A 35 13.94 -1.21 -3.69
N ASP A 36 14.48 -0.19 -3.00
CA ASP A 36 15.71 -0.30 -2.21
C ASP A 36 15.51 -1.04 -0.86
N LEU A 37 14.28 -1.41 -0.50
CA LEU A 37 14.00 -2.20 0.71
C LEU A 37 14.46 -3.66 0.62
N PHE A 38 14.78 -4.13 -0.58
CA PHE A 38 15.01 -5.55 -0.84
C PHE A 38 16.50 -5.88 -0.96
N ASN A 39 16.90 -6.96 -0.28
CA ASN A 39 18.26 -7.50 -0.37
C ASN A 39 18.31 -8.66 -1.39
N ALA A 40 19.26 -8.61 -2.32
CA ALA A 40 19.51 -9.65 -3.34
C ALA A 40 19.82 -11.05 -2.77
N GLU A 41 20.23 -11.14 -1.50
CA GLU A 41 20.39 -12.41 -0.79
C GLU A 41 19.06 -13.16 -0.65
N PHE A 42 17.94 -12.47 -0.48
CA PHE A 42 16.63 -13.07 -0.18
C PHE A 42 15.59 -12.87 -1.28
N PHE A 43 15.85 -11.97 -2.23
CA PHE A 43 14.90 -11.59 -3.28
C PHE A 43 15.51 -11.64 -4.68
N HIS A 44 14.65 -11.88 -5.66
CA HIS A 44 14.91 -11.65 -7.07
C HIS A 44 14.29 -10.33 -7.48
N LEU A 45 15.02 -9.53 -8.27
CA LEU A 45 14.51 -8.33 -8.93
C LEU A 45 14.64 -8.51 -10.44
N VAL A 46 13.55 -8.30 -11.15
CA VAL A 46 13.48 -8.36 -12.62
C VAL A 46 12.82 -7.07 -13.10
N VAL A 47 13.37 -6.48 -14.16
CA VAL A 47 12.74 -5.39 -14.90
C VAL A 47 12.36 -5.93 -16.27
N ASP A 48 11.09 -5.79 -16.65
CA ASP A 48 10.61 -6.27 -17.96
C ASP A 48 10.80 -5.24 -19.09
N ASP A 49 10.38 -5.59 -20.30
CA ASP A 49 10.50 -4.74 -21.49
C ASP A 49 9.62 -3.48 -21.45
N ARG A 50 8.67 -3.41 -20.51
CA ARG A 50 7.80 -2.26 -20.25
C ARG A 50 8.33 -1.39 -19.10
N ALA A 51 9.50 -1.73 -18.57
CA ALA A 51 10.08 -1.16 -17.36
C ALA A 51 9.23 -1.38 -16.10
N ASP A 52 8.35 -2.40 -16.11
CA ASP A 52 7.70 -2.85 -14.89
C ASP A 52 8.74 -3.59 -14.05
N VAL A 53 8.73 -3.34 -12.73
CA VAL A 53 9.68 -3.95 -11.80
C VAL A 53 8.97 -5.03 -11.00
N HIS A 54 9.57 -6.20 -10.95
CA HIS A 54 9.06 -7.38 -10.25
C HIS A 54 10.07 -7.82 -9.20
N VAL A 55 9.64 -7.82 -7.94
CA VAL A 55 10.40 -8.34 -6.81
C VAL A 55 9.70 -9.57 -6.26
N SER A 56 10.42 -10.67 -6.09
CA SER A 56 9.88 -11.89 -5.48
C SER A 56 10.86 -12.48 -4.48
N SER A 57 10.36 -13.02 -3.37
CA SER A 57 11.23 -13.75 -2.43
C SER A 57 11.69 -15.06 -3.04
N LYS A 58 12.91 -15.49 -2.69
CA LYS A 58 13.50 -16.76 -3.18
C LYS A 58 12.70 -18.00 -2.78
N ASP A 59 11.90 -17.92 -1.71
CA ASP A 59 11.00 -18.99 -1.27
C ASP A 59 9.62 -18.96 -1.97
N GLY A 60 9.39 -17.99 -2.88
CA GLY A 60 8.16 -17.86 -3.67
C GLY A 60 6.94 -17.36 -2.89
N ARG A 61 7.11 -16.89 -1.65
CA ARG A 61 5.98 -16.50 -0.79
C ARG A 61 5.60 -15.03 -0.85
N PHE A 62 6.49 -14.17 -1.30
CA PHE A 62 6.28 -12.73 -1.41
C PHE A 62 6.45 -12.29 -2.86
N TYR A 63 5.59 -11.37 -3.30
CA TYR A 63 5.72 -10.67 -4.56
C TYR A 63 5.37 -9.18 -4.39
N LEU A 64 6.14 -8.31 -5.04
CA LEU A 64 5.84 -6.91 -5.26
C LEU A 64 6.06 -6.58 -6.74
N GLY A 65 5.06 -5.99 -7.38
CA GLY A 65 5.17 -5.39 -8.70
C GLY A 65 5.04 -3.87 -8.63
N TRP A 66 5.85 -3.15 -9.39
CA TRP A 66 5.72 -1.72 -9.67
C TRP A 66 5.49 -1.52 -11.16
N PHE A 67 4.46 -0.75 -11.50
CA PHE A 67 3.95 -0.54 -12.84
C PHE A 67 3.88 0.98 -13.09
N PRO A 68 4.96 1.63 -13.57
CA PRO A 68 5.02 3.09 -13.68
C PRO A 68 3.92 3.70 -14.57
N LEU A 69 3.44 2.94 -15.55
CA LEU A 69 2.38 3.35 -16.48
C LEU A 69 1.03 2.69 -16.16
N GLY A 70 0.90 2.08 -14.98
CA GLY A 70 -0.25 1.28 -14.59
C GLY A 70 -0.21 -0.13 -15.17
N ARG A 71 -0.68 -1.10 -14.38
CA ARG A 71 -0.71 -2.50 -14.77
C ARG A 71 -1.79 -2.75 -15.83
N PRO A 72 -1.46 -3.40 -16.97
CA PRO A 72 -2.44 -3.73 -18.00
C PRO A 72 -3.59 -4.56 -17.47
N GLY A 73 -4.80 -4.26 -17.95
CA GLY A 73 -6.02 -4.97 -17.54
C GLY A 73 -6.50 -4.65 -16.13
N THR A 74 -6.01 -3.55 -15.53
CA THR A 74 -6.44 -3.04 -14.23
C THR A 74 -6.84 -1.57 -14.34
N ASP A 75 -7.50 -1.04 -13.31
CA ASP A 75 -7.88 0.37 -13.21
C ASP A 75 -6.70 1.26 -12.76
N GLY A 76 -5.53 1.07 -13.38
CA GLY A 76 -4.33 1.87 -13.09
C GLY A 76 -3.59 1.45 -11.82
N ASP A 77 -3.53 0.15 -11.50
CA ASP A 77 -2.70 -0.33 -10.38
C ASP A 77 -1.23 0.02 -10.66
N GLY A 78 -0.65 0.93 -9.88
CA GLY A 78 0.76 1.30 -9.93
C GLY A 78 1.64 0.37 -9.10
N TRP A 79 1.07 -0.27 -8.08
CA TRP A 79 1.77 -1.26 -7.26
C TRP A 79 0.86 -2.44 -6.94
N ALA A 80 1.43 -3.64 -6.94
CA ALA A 80 0.75 -4.85 -6.51
C ALA A 80 1.64 -5.66 -5.55
N LEU A 81 1.22 -5.77 -4.30
CA LEU A 81 1.85 -6.61 -3.29
C LEU A 81 1.02 -7.87 -3.07
N ALA A 82 1.67 -9.03 -3.00
CA ALA A 82 1.04 -10.30 -2.69
C ALA A 82 1.90 -11.12 -1.72
N VAL A 83 1.22 -11.76 -0.77
CA VAL A 83 1.81 -12.80 0.08
C VAL A 83 1.00 -14.07 -0.12
N THR A 84 1.67 -15.14 -0.53
CA THR A 84 1.04 -16.44 -0.79
C THR A 84 0.63 -17.10 0.51
N GLY A 85 -0.54 -17.73 0.51
CA GLY A 85 -1.03 -18.50 1.65
C GLY A 85 -0.34 -19.84 1.82
N THR A 86 -0.83 -20.61 2.79
CA THR A 86 -0.50 -22.01 2.97
C THR A 86 -1.71 -22.87 2.61
N ALA A 87 -1.58 -24.20 2.70
CA ALA A 87 -2.72 -25.10 2.57
C ALA A 87 -3.83 -24.86 3.63
N LYS A 88 -3.52 -24.19 4.75
CA LYS A 88 -4.44 -23.99 5.89
C LYS A 88 -4.94 -22.55 6.03
N VAL A 89 -4.15 -21.58 5.55
CA VAL A 89 -4.42 -20.15 5.77
C VAL A 89 -4.26 -19.42 4.44
N PRO A 90 -5.27 -18.68 3.96
CA PRO A 90 -5.18 -17.96 2.70
C PRO A 90 -4.13 -16.85 2.78
N GLY A 91 -3.58 -16.50 1.61
CA GLY A 91 -2.72 -15.34 1.45
C GLY A 91 -3.52 -14.06 1.32
N TYR A 92 -2.84 -12.96 0.98
CA TYR A 92 -3.49 -11.67 0.74
C TYR A 92 -2.80 -10.89 -0.38
N ARG A 93 -3.52 -9.87 -0.86
CA ARG A 93 -3.03 -8.93 -1.87
C ARG A 93 -3.39 -7.51 -1.49
N ILE A 94 -2.51 -6.57 -1.79
CA ILE A 94 -2.72 -5.12 -1.62
C ILE A 94 -2.37 -4.47 -2.95
N ARG A 95 -3.19 -3.50 -3.36
CA ARG A 95 -3.00 -2.75 -4.61
C ARG A 95 -3.01 -1.26 -4.30
N PHE A 96 -2.13 -0.54 -4.96
CA PHE A 96 -2.05 0.92 -4.92
C PHE A 96 -2.08 1.42 -6.35
N ASP A 97 -2.74 2.56 -6.57
CA ASP A 97 -2.76 3.20 -7.89
C ASP A 97 -1.39 3.85 -8.21
N THR A 98 -1.27 4.42 -9.41
CA THR A 98 -0.06 5.11 -9.84
C THR A 98 0.23 6.40 -9.08
N GLU A 99 -0.74 6.99 -8.39
CA GLU A 99 -0.60 8.28 -7.69
C GLU A 99 -0.34 8.13 -6.19
N THR A 100 -0.40 6.90 -5.68
CA THR A 100 -0.13 6.61 -4.27
C THR A 100 1.33 6.93 -3.94
N PRO A 101 1.60 7.73 -2.89
CA PRO A 101 2.97 8.09 -2.53
C PRO A 101 3.83 6.87 -2.19
N ALA A 102 5.02 6.81 -2.78
CA ALA A 102 5.98 5.73 -2.59
C ALA A 102 6.31 5.48 -1.11
N GLU A 103 6.31 6.52 -0.27
CA GLU A 103 6.53 6.42 1.18
C GLU A 103 5.44 5.58 1.88
N ILE A 104 4.19 5.68 1.44
CA ILE A 104 3.07 4.88 1.98
C ILE A 104 3.19 3.42 1.53
N VAL A 105 3.56 3.20 0.26
CA VAL A 105 3.84 1.86 -0.26
C VAL A 105 5.01 1.24 0.48
N ALA A 106 6.10 1.99 0.68
CA ALA A 106 7.30 1.56 1.41
C ALA A 106 6.96 1.18 2.86
N ALA A 107 6.21 2.01 3.58
CA ALA A 107 5.78 1.71 4.95
C ALA A 107 4.94 0.42 5.01
N THR A 108 4.06 0.20 4.02
CA THR A 108 3.28 -1.04 3.92
C THR A 108 4.19 -2.24 3.66
N VAL A 109 5.10 -2.14 2.69
CA VAL A 109 6.06 -3.20 2.35
C VAL A 109 6.95 -3.54 3.54
N GLN A 110 7.52 -2.55 4.22
CA GLN A 110 8.31 -2.74 5.44
C GLN A 110 7.53 -3.48 6.51
N ARG A 111 6.26 -3.10 6.73
CA ARG A 111 5.41 -3.78 7.70
C ARG A 111 5.20 -5.25 7.34
N VAL A 112 4.97 -5.55 6.07
CA VAL A 112 4.82 -6.93 5.57
C VAL A 112 6.12 -7.73 5.75
N LEU A 113 7.25 -7.17 5.34
CA LEU A 113 8.57 -7.81 5.49
C LEU A 113 8.89 -8.11 6.96
N ALA A 114 8.54 -7.21 7.89
CA ALA A 114 8.72 -7.41 9.32
C ALA A 114 7.87 -8.56 9.92
N THR A 115 6.88 -9.08 9.18
CA THR A 115 6.12 -10.27 9.59
C THR A 115 6.78 -11.58 9.17
N SER A 116 7.78 -11.53 8.28
CA SER A 116 8.51 -12.71 7.82
C SER A 116 9.37 -13.29 8.95
N ARG A 117 9.25 -14.61 9.16
CA ARG A 117 10.06 -15.36 10.13
C ARG A 117 10.46 -16.68 9.49
N PRO A 118 11.68 -17.19 9.75
CA PRO A 118 12.04 -18.56 9.40
C PRO A 118 11.01 -19.54 9.99
N LEU A 119 10.72 -20.59 9.23
CA LEU A 119 9.90 -21.71 9.70
C LEU A 119 10.72 -22.67 10.57
#